data_AF-A0A845GNV8-F1
#
_entry.id   AF-A0A845GNV8-F1
#
_cell.length_a   1.000
_cell.length_b   1.000
_cell.length_c   1.000
_cell.angle_alpha   90.00
_cell.angle_beta   90.00
_cell.angle_gamma   90.00
#
_symmetry.space_group_name_H-M   'P 1'
#
loop_
_entity.id
_entity.type
_entity.pdbx_description
1 polymer ?
#
loop_
_entity_poly.entity_id
_entity_poly.type
_entity_poly.pdbx_seq_one_letter_code
_entity_poly.pdbx_strand_id
1 'polypeptide(L)'
;MLLLISDTVRRYPRPGRNDLLELALAAAEACPLLTGDKDLRAAAEAEGVEVCGTLWLVTEMVRAGKISTMVARAAYQRMRDSGRRLPWDQAELLLAGLDPPRP
;
A
#
# COMPACT_ATOMS: atom_id res chain seq x y z
N MET A 1 -18.43 -7.99 -9.33
CA MET A 1 -18.30 -9.46 -9.28
C MET A 1 -17.86 -9.80 -7.87
N LEU A 2 -18.68 -10.51 -7.08
CA LEU A 2 -18.29 -10.92 -5.73
C LEU A 2 -17.30 -12.09 -5.85
N LEU A 3 -16.10 -11.95 -5.29
CA LEU A 3 -15.10 -13.02 -5.28
C LEU A 3 -15.56 -14.15 -4.35
N LEU A 4 -15.85 -15.32 -4.92
CA LEU A 4 -16.04 -16.52 -4.10
C LEU A 4 -14.66 -16.99 -3.62
N ILE A 5 -14.43 -16.96 -2.30
CA ILE A 5 -13.12 -17.26 -1.70
C ILE A 5 -12.59 -18.63 -2.15
N SER A 6 -13.47 -19.63 -2.25
CA SER A 6 -13.12 -20.99 -2.67
C SER A 6 -12.50 -21.05 -4.07
N ASP A 7 -13.00 -20.23 -5.00
CA ASP A 7 -12.47 -20.15 -6.37
C ASP A 7 -11.18 -19.34 -6.43
N THR A 8 -11.09 -18.30 -5.60
CA THR A 8 -9.93 -17.43 -5.48
C THR A 8 -8.70 -18.21 -5.01
N VAL A 9 -8.86 -19.11 -4.03
CA VAL A 9 -7.80 -20.03 -3.55
C VAL A 9 -7.27 -20.94 -4.65
N ARG A 10 -8.13 -21.40 -5.57
CA ARG A 10 -7.70 -22.25 -6.69
C ARG A 10 -6.96 -21.46 -7.77
N ARG A 11 -7.41 -20.23 -8.03
CA ARG A 11 -6.85 -19.35 -9.07
C ARG A 11 -5.52 -18.73 -8.66
N TYR A 12 -5.33 -18.46 -7.37
CA TYR A 12 -4.14 -17.81 -6.84
C TYR A 12 -3.53 -18.64 -5.71
N PRO A 13 -2.71 -19.65 -6.04
CA PRO A 13 -2.18 -20.58 -5.04
C PRO A 13 -1.00 -20.05 -4.25
N ARG A 14 -0.39 -18.93 -4.64
CA ARG A 14 0.80 -18.37 -3.98
C ARG A 14 0.49 -17.50 -2.76
N PRO A 15 -0.48 -16.55 -2.81
CA PRO A 15 -0.88 -15.82 -1.62
C PRO A 15 -1.45 -16.78 -0.56
N GLY A 16 -1.21 -16.48 0.71
CA GLY A 16 -1.80 -17.21 1.82
C GLY A 16 -3.32 -17.08 1.84
N ARG A 17 -4.01 -17.97 2.57
CA ARG A 17 -5.48 -17.89 2.69
C ARG A 17 -5.94 -16.55 3.28
N ASN A 18 -5.20 -16.00 4.24
CA ASN A 18 -5.52 -14.70 4.83
C ASN A 18 -5.35 -13.56 3.81
N ASP A 19 -4.29 -13.58 3.02
CA ASP A 19 -4.07 -12.61 1.94
C ASP A 19 -5.26 -12.60 0.95
N LEU A 20 -5.79 -13.78 0.61
CA LEU A 20 -6.96 -13.90 -0.26
C LEU A 20 -8.26 -13.41 0.40
N LEU A 21 -8.36 -13.49 1.73
CA LEU A 21 -9.46 -12.88 2.47
C LEU A 21 -9.34 -11.35 2.46
N GLU A 22 -8.13 -10.80 2.59
CA GLU A 22 -7.88 -9.35 2.47
C GLU A 22 -8.27 -8.84 1.08
N LEU A 23 -7.92 -9.58 0.01
CA LEU A 23 -8.34 -9.26 -1.35
C LEU A 23 -9.87 -9.31 -1.51
N ALA A 24 -10.51 -10.37 -1.03
CA ALA A 24 -11.97 -10.51 -1.11
C ALA A 24 -12.69 -9.37 -0.37
N LEU A 25 -12.16 -8.98 0.80
CA LEU A 25 -12.69 -7.86 1.58
C LEU A 25 -12.52 -6.53 0.85
N ALA A 26 -11.33 -6.23 0.32
CA ALA A 26 -11.08 -5.01 -0.43
C ALA A 26 -12.00 -4.88 -1.65
N ALA A 27 -12.21 -5.98 -2.38
CA ALA A 27 -13.14 -6.03 -3.50
C ALA A 27 -14.60 -5.78 -3.08
N ALA A 28 -15.03 -6.36 -1.95
CA ALA A 28 -16.39 -6.20 -1.44
C ALA A 28 -16.68 -4.78 -0.95
N GLU A 29 -15.70 -4.15 -0.29
CA GLU A 29 -15.78 -2.78 0.22
C GLU A 29 -15.47 -1.71 -0.86
N ALA A 30 -15.16 -2.13 -2.09
CA ALA A 30 -14.75 -1.27 -3.19
C ALA A 30 -13.63 -0.28 -2.81
N CYS A 31 -12.61 -0.77 -2.10
CA CYS A 31 -11.49 0.03 -1.62
C CYS A 31 -10.14 -0.53 -2.08
N PRO A 32 -9.07 0.28 -2.08
CA PRO A 32 -7.74 -0.19 -2.45
C PRO A 32 -7.21 -1.22 -1.45
N LEU A 33 -6.55 -2.27 -1.96
CA LEU A 33 -5.81 -3.22 -1.17
C LEU A 33 -4.42 -2.67 -0.82
N LEU A 34 -4.17 -2.46 0.46
CA LEU A 34 -2.86 -2.02 0.94
C LEU A 34 -1.95 -3.23 1.16
N THR A 35 -1.04 -3.51 0.22
CA THR A 35 -0.08 -4.63 0.36
C THR A 35 1.29 -4.36 -0.26
N GLY A 36 2.32 -4.92 0.39
CA GLY A 36 3.68 -5.02 -0.13
C GLY A 36 4.00 -6.38 -0.76
N ASP A 37 3.10 -7.36 -0.66
CA ASP A 37 3.31 -8.71 -1.17
C ASP A 37 3.14 -8.76 -2.69
N LYS A 38 4.09 -9.40 -3.36
CA LYS A 38 4.15 -9.45 -4.83
C LYS A 38 3.08 -10.35 -5.42
N ASP A 39 2.82 -11.49 -4.80
CA ASP A 39 1.87 -12.47 -5.31
C ASP A 39 0.43 -12.01 -5.08
N LEU A 40 0.16 -11.41 -3.91
CA LEU A 40 -1.13 -10.80 -3.61
C LEU A 40 -1.39 -9.58 -4.51
N ARG A 41 -0.38 -8.75 -4.78
CA ARG A 41 -0.50 -7.66 -5.75
C ARG A 41 -0.93 -8.18 -7.12
N ALA A 42 -0.27 -9.22 -7.64
CA ALA A 42 -0.62 -9.79 -8.93
C ALA A 42 -2.05 -10.37 -8.95
N ALA A 43 -2.49 -10.99 -7.85
CA ALA A 43 -3.87 -11.47 -7.71
C ALA A 43 -4.88 -10.31 -7.72
N ALA A 44 -4.61 -9.25 -6.96
CA ALA A 44 -5.47 -8.08 -6.86
C ALA A 44 -5.60 -7.34 -8.21
N GLU A 45 -4.48 -7.12 -8.90
CA GLU A 45 -4.45 -6.52 -10.24
C GLU A 45 -5.26 -7.35 -11.25
N ALA A 46 -5.15 -8.69 -11.19
CA ALA A 46 -5.92 -9.59 -12.04
C ALA A 46 -7.43 -9.57 -11.76
N GLU A 47 -7.83 -9.22 -10.54
CA GLU A 47 -9.23 -9.06 -10.14
C GLU A 47 -9.73 -7.61 -10.26
N GLY A 48 -8.91 -6.70 -10.78
CA GLY A 48 -9.26 -5.29 -10.96
C GLY A 48 -9.35 -4.48 -9.66
N VAL A 49 -8.73 -4.97 -8.58
CA VAL A 49 -8.64 -4.26 -7.29
C VAL A 49 -7.39 -3.38 -7.30
N GLU A 50 -7.55 -2.08 -7.01
CA GLU A 50 -6.42 -1.15 -6.89
C GLU A 50 -5.47 -1.61 -5.77
N VAL A 51 -4.16 -1.52 -6.00
CA VAL A 51 -3.15 -1.90 -5.02
C VAL A 51 -2.30 -0.71 -4.63
N CYS A 52 -2.23 -0.46 -3.33
CA CYS A 52 -1.43 0.61 -2.75
C CYS A 52 -0.31 0.03 -1.87
N GLY A 53 0.81 0.76 -1.78
CA GLY A 53 1.95 0.42 -0.94
C GLY A 53 2.22 1.44 0.15
N THR A 54 3.33 1.26 0.89
CA THR A 54 3.73 2.15 1.99
C THR A 54 3.84 3.62 1.58
N LEU A 55 4.39 3.91 0.39
CA LEU A 55 4.56 5.28 -0.09
C LEU A 55 3.20 5.98 -0.26
N TRP A 56 2.23 5.28 -0.87
CA TRP A 56 0.87 5.79 -1.03
C TRP A 56 0.23 6.05 0.34
N LEU A 57 0.30 5.09 1.27
CA LEU A 57 -0.30 5.23 2.59
C LEU A 57 0.25 6.46 3.33
N VAL A 58 1.57 6.65 3.33
CA VAL A 58 2.20 7.79 4.01
C VAL A 58 1.82 9.11 3.33
N THR A 59 1.79 9.14 1.99
CA THR A 59 1.30 10.31 1.25
C THR A 59 -0.14 10.67 1.61
N GLU A 60 -1.04 9.69 1.70
CA GLU A 60 -2.43 9.93 2.09
C GLU A 60 -2.56 10.40 3.54
N MET A 61 -1.75 9.87 4.47
CA MET A 61 -1.72 10.36 5.84
C MET A 61 -1.25 11.82 5.94
N VAL A 62 -0.28 12.23 5.12
CA VAL A 62 0.16 13.64 5.04
C VAL A 62 -0.94 14.51 4.44
N ARG A 63 -1.53 14.11 3.31
CA ARG A 63 -2.64 14.84 2.65
C ARG A 63 -3.85 15.02 3.57
N ALA A 64 -4.17 14.00 4.36
CA ALA A 64 -5.25 14.02 5.34
C ALA A 64 -4.88 14.77 6.65
N GLY A 65 -3.69 15.37 6.73
CA GLY A 65 -3.22 16.12 7.89
C GLY A 65 -3.00 15.28 9.15
N LYS A 66 -2.87 13.95 9.02
CA LYS A 66 -2.66 13.04 10.16
C LYS A 66 -1.21 13.05 10.64
N ILE A 67 -0.27 13.32 9.73
CA ILE A 67 1.15 13.53 10.02
C ILE A 67 1.68 14.66 9.14
N SER A 68 2.77 15.31 9.56
CA SER A 68 3.48 16.28 8.72
C SER A 68 4.53 15.59 7.82
N THR A 69 4.99 16.27 6.78
CA THR A 69 6.12 15.80 5.94
C THR A 69 7.38 15.55 6.77
N MET A 70 7.62 16.37 7.81
CA MET A 70 8.73 16.17 8.76
C MET A 70 8.60 14.85 9.53
N VAL A 71 7.41 14.52 10.05
CA VAL A 71 7.15 13.25 10.73
C VAL A 71 7.31 12.07 9.76
N ALA A 72 6.81 12.20 8.54
CA ALA A 72 6.96 11.18 7.50
C ALA A 72 8.44 10.91 7.16
N ARG A 73 9.26 11.95 6.99
CA ARG A 73 10.72 11.81 6.75
C ARG A 73 11.42 11.12 7.91
N ALA A 74 11.11 11.50 9.15
CA ALA A 74 11.67 10.86 10.33
C ALA A 74 11.30 9.37 10.41
N ALA A 75 10.05 9.01 10.08
CA ALA A 75 9.61 7.62 10.02
C ALA A 75 10.32 6.84 8.91
N TYR A 76 10.47 7.41 7.71
CA TYR A 76 11.23 6.78 6.63
C TYR A 76 12.70 6.57 6.97
N GLN A 77 13.34 7.52 7.65
CA GLN A 77 14.71 7.35 8.13
C GLN A 77 14.80 6.15 9.08
N ARG A 78 13.89 6.05 10.07
CA ARG A 78 13.84 4.89 10.98
C ARG A 78 13.64 3.56 10.25
N MET A 79 12.78 3.53 9.22
CA MET A 79 12.59 2.33 8.40
C MET A 79 13.85 1.97 7.60
N ARG A 80 14.55 2.97 7.07
CA ARG A 80 15.81 2.79 6.34
C ARG A 80 16.89 2.23 7.25
N ASP A 81 17.04 2.79 8.45
CA ASP A 81 17.99 2.35 9.46
C ASP A 81 17.67 0.93 9.96
N SER A 82 16.39 0.52 9.95
CA SER A 82 15.98 -0.85 10.25
C SER A 82 16.07 -1.82 9.06
N GLY A 83 16.71 -1.43 7.95
CA GLY A 83 16.96 -2.30 6.80
C GLY A 83 15.76 -2.52 5.87
N ARG A 84 14.69 -1.72 5.98
CA ARG A 84 13.58 -1.77 5.02
C ARG A 84 14.10 -1.42 3.63
N ARG A 85 13.52 -2.04 2.60
CA ARG A 85 13.73 -1.65 1.20
C ARG A 85 12.51 -0.87 0.71
N LEU A 86 12.72 0.37 0.29
CA LEU A 86 11.74 1.22 -0.38
C LEU A 86 12.45 2.02 -1.48
N PRO A 87 11.75 2.51 -2.51
CA PRO A 87 12.32 3.43 -3.47
C PRO A 87 12.49 4.80 -2.82
N TRP A 88 13.61 4.99 -2.10
CA TRP A 88 13.84 6.15 -1.24
C TRP A 88 13.78 7.48 -1.98
N ASP A 89 14.34 7.55 -3.18
CA ASP A 89 14.33 8.76 -4.00
C ASP A 89 12.90 9.17 -4.37
N GLN A 90 12.05 8.19 -4.70
CA GLN A 90 10.62 8.42 -4.96
C GLN A 90 9.89 8.83 -3.69
N ALA A 91 10.22 8.23 -2.54
CA ALA A 91 9.63 8.57 -1.26
C ALA A 91 9.89 10.04 -0.88
N GLU A 92 11.12 10.53 -1.08
CA GLU A 92 11.47 11.93 -0.84
C GLU A 92 10.79 12.86 -1.86
N LEU A 93 10.77 12.50 -3.15
CA LEU A 93 10.09 13.30 -4.18
C LEU A 93 8.61 13.52 -3.85
N LEU A 94 7.92 12.46 -3.38
CA LEU A 94 6.52 12.54 -2.96
C LEU A 94 6.33 13.47 -1.76
N LEU A 95 7.23 13.44 -0.77
CA LEU A 95 7.13 14.31 0.40
C LEU A 95 7.48 15.77 0.08
N ALA A 96 8.48 16.01 -0.77
CA ALA A 96 8.85 17.35 -1.21
C ALA A 96 7.68 18.06 -1.92
N GLY A 97 6.90 17.32 -2.72
CA GLY A 97 5.69 17.85 -3.35
C GLY A 97 4.53 18.16 -2.39
N LEU A 98 4.65 17.78 -1.11
CA LEU A 98 3.65 18.01 -0.06
C LEU A 98 4.17 18.97 1.03
N ASP A 99 5.38 19.50 0.88
CA ASP A 99 5.91 20.44 1.85
C ASP A 99 5.07 21.72 1.86
N PRO A 100 4.83 22.30 3.06
CA PRO A 100 4.16 23.58 3.13
C PRO A 100 4.98 24.65 2.40
N PRO A 101 4.32 25.67 1.82
CA PRO A 101 5.03 26.78 1.18
C PRO A 101 6.04 27.39 2.16
N ARG A 102 7.25 27.67 1.66
CA ARG A 102 8.27 28.35 2.47
C ARG A 102 7.81 29.79 2.74
N PRO A 103 7.98 30.30 3.97
CA PRO A 103 7.67 31.68 4.31
C PRO A 103 8.54 32.68 3.55
#